data_AF-A0A3Q8S4K9-F1
#
_entry.id   AF-A0A3Q8S4K9-F1
#
_cell.length_a   1.000
_cell.length_b   1.000
_cell.length_c   1.000
_cell.angle_alpha   90.00
_cell.angle_beta   90.00
_cell.angle_gamma   90.00
#
_symmetry.space_group_name_H-M   'P 1'
#
loop_
_entity.id
_entity.type
_entity.pdbx_description
1 polymer ?
#
loop_
_entity_poly.entity_id
_entity_poly.type
_entity_poly.pdbx_seq_one_letter_code
_entity_poly.pdbx_strand_id
1 'polypeptide(L)'
;MKKQGIVIPHEHGGWAMVTVPFVIGMMSGRPQWMHLWLFLAWLFLYLSSYPLLQSLKRKKDRRRLITWGAIYGVIALFFLAPVLISFPELFYFAPILLVLLTVNIWHVKQKSERAVLNDLCAILTFSMGGAAAYWIGGGGWDHTMLLIVGFNVLFFMGSVFFVKSVFRERTNTRWLVCAKGYHVLLLMAPWLLGLPWMMIAYLFPLIRTLAFAGKTLRPMKVGIIEIIGSVQFLLLAIAVF
;
A
#
# COMPACT_ATOMS: atom_id res chain seq x y z
N MET A 1 20.38 30.44 -3.55
CA MET A 1 19.51 29.57 -2.70
C MET A 1 18.72 28.64 -3.62
N LYS A 2 18.98 27.32 -3.63
CA LYS A 2 18.20 26.39 -4.47
C LYS A 2 16.72 26.49 -4.08
N LYS A 3 15.84 26.85 -5.03
CA LYS A 3 14.38 26.86 -4.82
C LYS A 3 14.00 25.53 -4.19
N GLN A 4 13.57 25.57 -2.93
CA GLN A 4 13.20 24.36 -2.21
C GLN A 4 11.80 23.97 -2.68
N GLY A 5 11.72 22.98 -3.56
CA GLY A 5 10.47 22.52 -4.19
C GLY A 5 9.53 21.79 -3.22
N ILE A 6 8.36 21.45 -3.75
CA ILE A 6 7.30 20.66 -3.09
C ILE A 6 7.88 19.33 -2.58
N VAL A 7 7.42 18.86 -1.41
CA VAL A 7 7.90 17.62 -0.78
C VAL A 7 6.95 16.46 -1.10
N ILE A 8 7.30 15.63 -2.08
CA ILE A 8 6.48 14.50 -2.54
C ILE A 8 7.23 13.16 -2.35
N PRO A 9 6.54 12.05 -2.04
CA PRO A 9 7.13 10.71 -2.09
C PRO A 9 7.60 10.34 -3.51
N HIS A 10 8.81 9.81 -3.62
CA HIS A 10 9.40 9.41 -4.91
C HIS A 10 9.25 7.90 -5.19
N GLU A 11 8.62 7.16 -4.28
CA GLU A 11 8.53 5.70 -4.36
C GLU A 11 7.35 5.29 -5.23
N HIS A 12 7.63 4.73 -6.41
CA HIS A 12 6.59 4.24 -7.34
C HIS A 12 5.67 3.19 -6.69
N GLY A 13 6.20 2.36 -5.79
CA GLY A 13 5.41 1.35 -5.07
C GLY A 13 4.34 1.94 -4.16
N GLY A 14 4.63 3.05 -3.47
CA GLY A 14 3.64 3.71 -2.61
C GLY A 14 2.44 4.26 -3.38
N TRP A 15 2.65 4.72 -4.62
CA TRP A 15 1.57 5.14 -5.52
C TRP A 15 0.67 3.99 -5.96
N ALA A 16 1.20 2.79 -6.16
CA ALA A 16 0.38 1.62 -6.41
C ALA A 16 -0.40 1.21 -5.15
N MET A 17 0.25 1.23 -3.99
CA MET A 17 -0.38 0.85 -2.72
C MET A 17 -1.48 1.83 -2.28
N VAL A 18 -1.38 3.13 -2.58
CA VAL A 18 -2.46 4.09 -2.27
C VAL A 18 -3.68 3.94 -3.19
N THR A 19 -3.48 3.43 -4.41
CA THR A 19 -4.51 3.39 -5.47
C THR A 19 -5.17 2.02 -5.62
N VAL A 20 -4.40 0.96 -5.75
CA VAL A 20 -4.92 -0.38 -6.10
C VAL A 20 -5.91 -0.92 -5.05
N PRO A 21 -5.59 -0.95 -3.74
CA PRO A 21 -6.56 -1.43 -2.75
C PRO A 21 -7.83 -0.57 -2.72
N PHE A 22 -7.67 0.75 -2.87
CA PHE A 22 -8.79 1.70 -2.89
C PHE A 22 -9.76 1.40 -4.03
N VAL A 23 -9.23 1.24 -5.25
CA VAL A 23 -10.07 0.98 -6.43
C VAL A 23 -10.71 -0.40 -6.33
N ILE A 24 -10.00 -1.44 -5.86
CA ILE A 24 -10.59 -2.76 -5.61
C ILE A 24 -11.77 -2.62 -4.64
N GLY A 25 -11.57 -1.98 -3.49
CA GLY A 25 -12.63 -1.81 -2.50
C GLY A 25 -13.85 -1.04 -3.02
N MET A 26 -13.62 0.06 -3.76
CA MET A 26 -14.69 0.83 -4.40
C MET A 26 -15.50 -0.01 -5.40
N MET A 27 -14.81 -0.82 -6.22
CA MET A 27 -15.44 -1.62 -7.28
C MET A 27 -16.13 -2.88 -6.74
N SER A 28 -15.67 -3.43 -5.61
CA SER A 28 -16.34 -4.53 -4.91
C SER A 28 -17.62 -4.08 -4.18
N GLY A 29 -17.76 -2.78 -3.92
CA GLY A 29 -18.99 -2.17 -3.39
C GLY A 29 -19.81 -1.49 -4.49
N ARG A 30 -20.55 -0.44 -4.13
CA ARG A 30 -21.26 0.43 -5.08
C ARG A 30 -20.48 1.74 -5.26
N PRO A 31 -19.83 1.97 -6.43
CA PRO A 31 -19.17 3.23 -6.72
C PRO A 31 -20.12 4.41 -6.56
N GLN A 32 -19.66 5.47 -5.89
CA GLN A 32 -20.44 6.67 -5.60
C GLN A 32 -19.53 7.90 -5.42
N TRP A 33 -20.12 9.09 -5.46
CA TRP A 33 -19.38 10.36 -5.42
C TRP A 33 -18.48 10.52 -4.19
N MET A 34 -18.88 9.98 -3.04
CA MET A 34 -18.08 10.07 -1.81
C MET A 34 -16.77 9.30 -1.85
N HIS A 35 -16.60 8.36 -2.80
CA HIS A 35 -15.30 7.74 -3.05
C HIS A 35 -14.26 8.74 -3.56
N LEU A 36 -14.66 9.74 -4.35
CA LEU A 36 -13.72 10.77 -4.82
C LEU A 36 -13.22 11.60 -3.63
N TRP A 37 -14.12 12.00 -2.74
CA TRP A 37 -13.78 12.72 -1.51
C TRP A 37 -12.89 11.88 -0.59
N LEU A 38 -13.24 10.61 -0.36
CA LEU A 38 -12.42 9.70 0.43
C LEU A 38 -11.04 9.47 -0.22
N PHE A 39 -10.96 9.30 -1.54
CA PHE A 39 -9.69 9.10 -2.23
C PHE A 39 -8.79 10.32 -2.12
N LEU A 40 -9.34 11.53 -2.28
CA LEU A 40 -8.57 12.76 -2.10
C LEU A 40 -8.07 12.90 -0.66
N ALA A 41 -8.94 12.65 0.34
CA ALA A 41 -8.53 12.61 1.73
C ALA A 41 -7.39 11.60 1.97
N TRP A 42 -7.55 10.37 1.47
CA TRP A 42 -6.58 9.28 1.57
C TRP A 42 -5.24 9.61 0.91
N LEU A 43 -5.28 10.18 -0.30
CA LEU A 43 -4.12 10.63 -1.04
C LEU A 43 -3.35 11.73 -0.29
N PHE A 44 -4.06 12.72 0.24
CA PHE A 44 -3.42 13.80 1.01
C PHE A 44 -2.91 13.34 2.38
N LEU A 45 -3.55 12.35 3.02
CA LEU A 45 -3.00 11.68 4.21
C LEU A 45 -1.69 10.97 3.87
N TYR A 46 -1.63 10.24 2.76
CA TYR A 46 -0.39 9.62 2.27
C TYR A 46 0.68 10.68 2.00
N LEU A 47 0.35 11.76 1.29
CA LEU A 47 1.28 12.87 1.04
C LEU A 47 1.76 13.55 2.33
N SER A 48 0.89 13.67 3.35
CA SER A 48 1.22 14.23 4.66
C SER A 48 2.15 13.32 5.47
N SER A 49 1.95 12.00 5.39
CA SER A 49 2.70 11.01 6.16
C SER A 49 4.21 11.08 5.89
N TYR A 50 4.62 11.21 4.63
CA TYR A 50 6.01 11.23 4.21
C TYR A 50 6.85 12.38 4.82
N PRO A 51 6.47 13.67 4.67
CA PRO A 51 7.23 14.76 5.28
C PRO A 51 7.17 14.70 6.81
N LEU A 52 6.04 14.30 7.42
CA LEU A 52 5.95 14.16 8.87
C LEU A 52 6.90 13.09 9.41
N LEU A 53 6.93 11.90 8.80
CA LEU A 53 7.86 10.83 9.19
C LEU A 53 9.33 11.22 8.93
N GLN A 54 9.62 11.95 7.85
CA GLN A 54 10.98 12.47 7.63
C GLN A 54 11.40 13.53 8.64
N SER A 55 10.45 14.33 9.15
CA SER A 55 10.73 15.39 10.12
C SER A 55 11.29 14.85 11.44
N LEU A 56 10.98 13.59 11.77
CA LEU A 56 11.50 12.87 12.94
C LEU A 56 13.01 12.62 12.87
N LYS A 57 13.58 12.55 11.66
CA LYS A 57 15.00 12.24 11.41
C LYS A 57 15.79 13.46 10.94
N ARG A 58 15.19 14.28 10.06
CA ARG A 58 15.88 15.40 9.37
C ARG A 58 15.72 16.71 10.13
N LYS A 59 16.44 16.86 11.25
CA LYS A 59 16.37 18.04 12.13
C LYS A 59 16.59 19.37 11.38
N LYS A 60 17.51 19.42 10.42
CA LYS A 60 17.85 20.63 9.64
C LYS A 60 16.70 21.13 8.76
N ASP A 61 15.92 20.23 8.17
CA ASP A 61 14.80 20.56 7.28
C ASP A 61 13.43 20.46 7.99
N ARG A 62 13.45 20.26 9.32
CA ARG A 62 12.26 19.88 10.10
C ARG A 62 11.10 20.87 9.95
N ARG A 63 11.39 22.18 9.98
CA ARG A 63 10.37 23.23 9.82
C ARG A 63 9.64 23.08 8.49
N ARG A 64 10.38 22.97 7.38
CA ARG A 64 9.81 22.79 6.04
C ARG A 64 8.97 21.51 5.94
N LEU A 65 9.47 20.42 6.49
CA LEU A 65 8.78 19.12 6.47
C LEU A 65 7.46 19.19 7.27
N ILE A 66 7.47 19.79 8.46
CA ILE A 66 6.25 19.97 9.24
C ILE A 66 5.27 20.88 8.51
N THR A 67 5.72 21.97 7.88
CA THR A 67 4.85 22.87 7.10
C THR A 67 4.14 22.12 5.97
N TRP A 68 4.87 21.37 5.14
CA TRP A 68 4.24 20.58 4.07
C TRP A 68 3.34 19.46 4.60
N GLY A 69 3.76 18.79 5.68
CA GLY A 69 2.92 17.81 6.37
C GLY A 69 1.60 18.40 6.85
N ALA A 70 1.64 19.60 7.45
CA ALA A 70 0.46 20.32 7.91
C ALA A 70 -0.43 20.79 6.76
N ILE A 71 0.15 21.33 5.68
CA ILE A 71 -0.61 21.73 4.48
C ILE A 71 -1.39 20.55 3.91
N TYR A 72 -0.71 19.42 3.68
CA TYR A 72 -1.38 18.21 3.20
C TYR A 72 -2.38 17.66 4.21
N GLY A 73 -2.09 17.73 5.51
CA GLY A 73 -3.01 17.30 6.57
C GLY A 73 -4.31 18.13 6.61
N VAL A 74 -4.22 19.46 6.46
CA VAL A 74 -5.39 20.33 6.40
C VAL A 74 -6.24 20.02 5.16
N ILE A 75 -5.62 19.83 4.01
CA ILE A 75 -6.33 19.45 2.77
C ILE A 75 -6.99 18.08 2.95
N ALA A 76 -6.29 17.12 3.56
CA ALA A 76 -6.85 15.81 3.86
C ALA A 76 -8.10 15.91 4.76
N LEU A 77 -8.03 16.70 5.84
CA LEU A 77 -9.15 16.92 6.75
C LEU A 77 -10.34 17.59 6.06
N PHE A 78 -10.08 18.55 5.16
CA PHE A 78 -11.13 19.19 4.37
C PHE A 78 -11.93 18.18 3.54
N PHE A 79 -11.24 17.24 2.87
CA PHE A 79 -11.92 16.19 2.10
C PHE A 79 -12.51 15.08 2.98
N LEU A 80 -11.90 14.80 4.12
CA LEU A 80 -12.33 13.74 5.03
C LEU A 80 -13.56 14.12 5.84
N ALA A 81 -13.72 15.40 6.21
CA ALA A 81 -14.81 15.83 7.10
C ALA A 81 -16.21 15.53 6.55
N PRO A 82 -16.56 15.86 5.28
CA PRO A 82 -17.87 15.49 4.72
C PRO A 82 -18.10 13.97 4.67
N VAL A 83 -17.02 13.21 4.42
CA VAL A 83 -17.07 11.75 4.38
C VAL A 83 -17.38 11.18 5.77
N LEU A 84 -16.72 11.65 6.83
CA LEU A 84 -16.98 11.21 8.20
C LEU A 84 -18.35 11.63 8.73
N ILE A 85 -18.87 12.78 8.27
CA ILE A 85 -20.25 13.19 8.62
C ILE A 85 -21.26 12.25 7.97
N SER A 86 -20.99 11.81 6.74
CA SER A 86 -21.89 10.93 5.99
C SER A 86 -21.76 9.46 6.38
N PHE A 87 -20.56 9.03 6.79
CA PHE A 87 -20.20 7.66 7.16
C PHE A 87 -19.39 7.66 8.47
N PRO A 88 -20.03 7.93 9.62
CA PRO A 88 -19.35 8.01 10.92
C PRO A 88 -18.71 6.68 11.33
N GLU A 89 -19.17 5.55 10.81
CA GLU A 89 -18.60 4.22 11.08
C GLU A 89 -17.14 4.10 10.61
N LEU A 90 -16.68 4.98 9.73
CA LEU A 90 -15.26 5.02 9.34
C LEU A 90 -14.33 5.33 10.53
N PHE A 91 -14.84 5.87 11.64
CA PHE A 91 -14.07 5.99 12.87
C PHE A 91 -13.58 4.64 13.41
N TYR A 92 -14.21 3.51 13.06
CA TYR A 92 -13.73 2.17 13.46
C TYR A 92 -12.36 1.82 12.87
N PHE A 93 -11.98 2.40 11.73
CA PHE A 93 -10.65 2.21 11.15
C PHE A 93 -9.57 3.04 11.86
N ALA A 94 -9.93 4.11 12.57
CA ALA A 94 -8.96 5.02 13.18
C ALA A 94 -8.06 4.34 14.22
N PRO A 95 -8.56 3.54 15.18
CA PRO A 95 -7.71 2.80 16.11
C PRO A 95 -6.71 1.88 15.40
N ILE A 96 -7.14 1.16 14.35
CA ILE A 96 -6.29 0.25 13.58
C ILE A 96 -5.17 1.05 12.90
N LEU A 97 -5.52 2.14 12.21
CA LEU A 97 -4.56 3.02 11.54
C LEU A 97 -3.57 3.66 12.53
N LEU A 98 -4.01 4.05 13.73
CA LEU A 98 -3.15 4.64 14.76
C LEU A 98 -2.13 3.63 15.29
N VAL A 99 -2.53 2.37 15.50
CA VAL A 99 -1.62 1.29 15.91
C VAL A 99 -0.57 1.05 14.83
N LEU A 100 -0.98 0.89 13.57
CA LEU A 100 -0.08 0.67 12.44
C LEU A 100 0.89 1.85 12.23
N LEU A 101 0.39 3.07 12.38
CA LEU A 101 1.21 4.28 12.32
C LEU A 101 2.23 4.34 13.46
N THR A 102 1.86 3.92 14.67
CA THR A 102 2.76 3.89 15.82
C THR A 102 3.94 2.95 15.57
N VAL A 103 3.70 1.77 14.99
CA VAL A 103 4.76 0.83 14.58
C VAL A 103 5.68 1.46 13.53
N ASN A 104 5.11 2.16 12.54
CA ASN A 104 5.90 2.90 11.53
C ASN A 104 6.78 3.97 12.15
N ILE A 105 6.23 4.78 13.08
CA ILE A 105 6.98 5.81 13.81
C ILE A 105 8.12 5.18 14.63
N TRP A 106 7.86 4.04 15.28
CA TRP A 106 8.89 3.32 16.03
C TRP A 106 10.04 2.88 15.12
N HIS A 107 9.76 2.23 13.99
CA HIS A 107 10.78 1.84 13.01
C HIS A 107 11.55 3.03 12.43
N VAL A 108 10.88 4.16 12.21
CA VAL A 108 11.52 5.41 11.80
C VAL A 108 12.51 5.91 12.85
N LYS A 109 12.14 5.91 14.13
CA LYS A 109 13.04 6.31 15.23
C LYS A 109 14.23 5.36 15.39
N GLN A 110 13.99 4.07 15.21
CA GLN A 110 15.02 3.02 15.26
C GLN A 110 15.87 2.94 13.98
N LYS A 111 15.62 3.80 12.97
CA LYS A 111 16.29 3.79 11.66
C LYS A 111 16.19 2.43 10.93
N SER A 112 15.11 1.71 11.17
CA SER A 112 14.83 0.35 10.66
C SER A 112 13.62 0.32 9.72
N GLU A 113 13.39 1.41 8.98
CA GLU A 113 12.28 1.58 8.02
C GLU A 113 12.19 0.48 6.95
N ARG A 114 13.30 -0.21 6.70
CA ARG A 114 13.42 -1.28 5.70
C ARG A 114 13.10 -2.65 6.29
N ALA A 115 12.68 -2.72 7.54
CA ALA A 115 12.25 -3.95 8.20
C ALA A 115 10.99 -4.49 7.53
N VAL A 116 10.91 -5.82 7.38
CA VAL A 116 9.73 -6.48 6.78
C VAL A 116 8.46 -6.20 7.57
N LEU A 117 8.56 -6.12 8.90
CA LEU A 117 7.43 -5.76 9.76
C LEU A 117 6.92 -4.34 9.47
N ASN A 118 7.84 -3.38 9.25
CA ASN A 118 7.47 -2.03 8.87
C ASN A 118 6.74 -1.99 7.52
N ASP A 119 7.28 -2.73 6.53
CA ASP A 119 6.65 -2.84 5.20
C ASP A 119 5.25 -3.46 5.31
N LEU A 120 5.07 -4.51 6.12
CA LEU A 120 3.77 -5.14 6.37
C LEU A 120 2.78 -4.16 7.00
N CYS A 121 3.19 -3.39 8.01
CA CYS A 121 2.33 -2.39 8.63
C CYS A 121 1.93 -1.26 7.67
N ALA A 122 2.84 -0.84 6.78
CA ALA A 122 2.53 0.12 5.73
C ALA A 122 1.52 -0.46 4.72
N ILE A 123 1.71 -1.70 4.28
CA ILE A 123 0.79 -2.38 3.35
C ILE A 123 -0.59 -2.58 3.98
N LEU A 124 -0.66 -2.95 5.26
CA LEU A 124 -1.92 -3.04 6.00
C LEU A 124 -2.61 -1.68 6.06
N THR A 125 -1.87 -0.60 6.35
CA THR A 125 -2.38 0.78 6.32
C THR A 125 -2.99 1.11 4.96
N PHE A 126 -2.28 0.79 3.88
CA PHE A 126 -2.79 0.99 2.52
C PHE A 126 -4.01 0.15 2.18
N SER A 127 -4.05 -1.09 2.66
CA SER A 127 -5.18 -1.99 2.45
C SER A 127 -6.43 -1.52 3.22
N MET A 128 -6.28 -0.80 4.35
CA MET A 128 -7.41 -0.16 5.04
C MET A 128 -8.06 0.94 4.19
N GLY A 129 -7.33 1.58 3.27
CA GLY A 129 -7.93 2.51 2.30
C GLY A 129 -8.93 1.79 1.38
N GLY A 130 -8.62 0.55 0.99
CA GLY A 130 -9.56 -0.32 0.26
C GLY A 130 -10.75 -0.76 1.10
N ALA A 131 -10.52 -1.14 2.35
CA ALA A 131 -11.59 -1.50 3.29
C ALA A 131 -12.57 -0.33 3.51
N ALA A 132 -12.05 0.89 3.70
CA ALA A 132 -12.86 2.10 3.85
C ALA A 132 -13.64 2.44 2.56
N ALA A 133 -13.05 2.25 1.39
CA ALA A 133 -13.74 2.41 0.11
C ALA A 133 -14.91 1.40 -0.02
N TYR A 134 -14.66 0.13 0.30
CA TYR A 134 -15.71 -0.90 0.28
C TYR A 134 -16.87 -0.57 1.23
N TRP A 135 -16.55 -0.07 2.44
CA TRP A 135 -17.54 0.35 3.42
C TRP A 135 -18.48 1.45 2.87
N ILE A 136 -17.91 2.52 2.29
CA ILE A 136 -18.71 3.58 1.65
C ILE A 136 -19.56 3.00 0.52
N GLY A 137 -19.06 2.00 -0.20
CA GLY A 137 -19.81 1.27 -1.22
C GLY A 137 -21.00 0.43 -0.70
N GLY A 138 -21.31 0.45 0.60
CA GLY A 138 -22.37 -0.34 1.23
C GLY A 138 -21.92 -1.72 1.71
N GLY A 139 -20.62 -1.98 1.72
CA GLY A 139 -20.03 -3.16 2.35
C GLY A 139 -20.00 -3.06 3.87
N GLY A 140 -19.64 -4.15 4.56
CA GLY A 140 -19.55 -4.19 6.01
C GLY A 140 -18.38 -5.02 6.53
N TRP A 141 -18.40 -5.35 7.83
CA TRP A 141 -17.47 -6.29 8.47
C TRP A 141 -17.79 -7.73 8.07
N ASP A 142 -17.50 -8.06 6.81
CA ASP A 142 -17.82 -9.34 6.19
C ASP A 142 -16.61 -10.04 5.55
N HIS A 143 -16.88 -11.20 4.96
CA HIS A 143 -15.88 -11.99 4.25
C HIS A 143 -15.25 -11.23 3.07
N THR A 144 -16.04 -10.43 2.35
CA THR A 144 -15.55 -9.66 1.19
C THR A 144 -14.52 -8.63 1.61
N MET A 145 -14.74 -7.91 2.71
CA MET A 145 -13.74 -6.97 3.23
C MET A 145 -12.45 -7.67 3.65
N LEU A 146 -12.54 -8.85 4.29
CA LEU A 146 -11.37 -9.66 4.62
C LEU A 146 -10.59 -10.08 3.37
N LEU A 147 -11.29 -10.45 2.29
CA LEU A 147 -10.67 -10.81 1.02
C LEU A 147 -9.98 -9.62 0.35
N ILE A 148 -10.62 -8.44 0.33
CA ILE A 148 -10.04 -7.21 -0.23
C ILE A 148 -8.72 -6.89 0.48
N VAL A 149 -8.72 -6.87 1.82
CA VAL A 149 -7.52 -6.61 2.61
C VAL A 149 -6.49 -7.72 2.41
N GLY A 150 -6.90 -8.98 2.55
CA GLY A 150 -6.03 -10.15 2.47
C GLY A 150 -5.29 -10.25 1.14
N PHE A 151 -6.00 -10.15 0.01
CA PHE A 151 -5.38 -10.25 -1.31
C PHE A 151 -4.44 -9.08 -1.62
N ASN A 152 -4.79 -7.86 -1.22
CA ASN A 152 -3.89 -6.71 -1.37
C ASN A 152 -2.63 -6.88 -0.52
N VAL A 153 -2.76 -7.31 0.74
CA VAL A 153 -1.62 -7.58 1.62
C VAL A 153 -0.71 -8.64 1.00
N LEU A 154 -1.29 -9.77 0.56
CA LEU A 154 -0.55 -10.86 -0.05
C LEU A 154 0.20 -10.42 -1.33
N PHE A 155 -0.46 -9.64 -2.18
CA PHE A 155 0.12 -9.12 -3.42
C PHE A 155 1.29 -8.17 -3.13
N PHE A 156 1.08 -7.14 -2.31
CA PHE A 156 2.09 -6.13 -2.03
C PHE A 156 3.24 -6.66 -1.17
N MET A 157 3.00 -7.65 -0.30
CA MET A 157 4.10 -8.35 0.38
C MET A 157 4.95 -9.15 -0.61
N GLY A 158 4.34 -9.77 -1.64
CA GLY A 158 5.08 -10.39 -2.74
C GLY A 158 6.01 -9.40 -3.45
N SER A 159 5.49 -8.20 -3.74
CA SER A 159 6.30 -7.08 -4.25
C SER A 159 7.47 -6.70 -3.34
N VAL A 160 7.28 -6.65 -2.01
CA VAL A 160 8.38 -6.40 -1.06
C VAL A 160 9.46 -7.48 -1.16
N PHE A 161 9.08 -8.76 -1.16
CA PHE A 161 10.02 -9.87 -1.31
C PHE A 161 10.81 -9.77 -2.62
N PHE A 162 10.12 -9.50 -3.72
CA PHE A 162 10.74 -9.34 -5.03
C PHE A 162 11.72 -8.16 -5.07
N VAL A 163 11.26 -6.96 -4.70
CA VAL A 163 12.08 -5.74 -4.76
C VAL A 163 13.33 -5.90 -3.89
N LYS A 164 13.19 -6.47 -2.68
CA LYS A 164 14.35 -6.76 -1.83
C LYS A 164 15.29 -7.78 -2.46
N SER A 165 14.76 -8.83 -3.12
CA SER A 165 15.57 -9.86 -3.82
C SER A 165 16.35 -9.33 -5.03
N VAL A 166 15.94 -8.19 -5.60
CA VAL A 166 16.61 -7.57 -6.75
C VAL A 166 17.58 -6.48 -6.32
N PHE A 167 17.37 -5.81 -5.18
CA PHE A 167 18.24 -4.70 -4.75
C PHE A 167 19.17 -5.06 -3.59
N ARG A 168 18.63 -5.35 -2.40
CA ARG A 168 19.42 -5.44 -1.17
C ARG A 168 19.84 -6.87 -0.83
N GLU A 169 18.91 -7.80 -1.00
CA GLU A 169 19.06 -9.20 -0.61
C GLU A 169 19.43 -10.07 -1.82
N ARG A 170 20.03 -9.45 -2.84
CA ARG A 170 20.29 -10.08 -4.15
C ARG A 170 21.21 -11.30 -4.05
N THR A 171 22.21 -11.23 -3.19
CA THR A 171 23.18 -12.32 -2.96
C THR A 171 22.82 -13.20 -1.77
N ASN A 172 21.72 -12.90 -1.06
CA ASN A 172 21.29 -13.65 0.11
C ASN A 172 20.44 -14.85 -0.32
N THR A 173 21.05 -16.03 -0.39
CA THR A 173 20.38 -17.26 -0.82
C THR A 173 19.14 -17.58 0.00
N ARG A 174 19.16 -17.33 1.33
CA ARG A 174 17.98 -17.56 2.18
C ARG A 174 16.82 -16.67 1.75
N TRP A 175 17.09 -15.38 1.50
CA TRP A 175 16.08 -14.45 1.02
C TRP A 175 15.55 -14.86 -0.36
N LEU A 176 16.41 -15.28 -1.28
CA LEU A 176 15.99 -15.72 -2.61
C LEU A 176 15.06 -16.94 -2.54
N VAL A 177 15.38 -17.92 -1.69
CA VAL A 177 14.54 -19.10 -1.47
C VAL A 177 13.21 -18.68 -0.84
N CYS A 178 13.22 -17.83 0.19
CA CYS A 178 12.00 -17.32 0.80
C CYS A 178 11.13 -16.55 -0.19
N ALA A 179 11.72 -15.68 -1.01
CA ALA A 179 10.99 -14.90 -2.01
C ALA A 179 10.33 -15.81 -3.07
N LYS A 180 11.06 -16.80 -3.59
CA LYS A 180 10.49 -17.77 -4.56
C LYS A 180 9.43 -18.65 -3.91
N GLY A 181 9.71 -19.19 -2.73
CA GLY A 181 8.77 -20.02 -1.97
C GLY A 181 7.48 -19.28 -1.63
N TYR A 182 7.58 -18.02 -1.18
CA TYR A 182 6.43 -17.16 -0.95
C TYR A 182 5.53 -17.06 -2.18
N HIS A 183 6.09 -16.79 -3.36
CA HIS A 183 5.30 -16.64 -4.58
C HIS A 183 4.71 -17.95 -5.11
N VAL A 184 5.35 -19.10 -4.86
CA VAL A 184 4.78 -20.41 -5.18
C VAL A 184 3.60 -20.70 -4.26
N LEU A 185 3.78 -20.54 -2.95
CA LEU A 185 2.73 -20.75 -1.96
C LEU A 185 1.56 -19.76 -2.14
N LEU A 186 1.85 -18.56 -2.63
CA LEU A 186 0.84 -17.53 -2.91
C LEU A 186 -0.23 -18.00 -3.91
N LEU A 187 0.07 -18.95 -4.80
CA LEU A 187 -0.92 -19.53 -5.71
C LEU A 187 -1.98 -20.38 -4.98
N MET A 188 -1.68 -20.87 -3.78
CA MET A 188 -2.63 -21.67 -2.98
C MET A 188 -3.61 -20.78 -2.20
N ALA A 189 -3.23 -19.55 -1.85
CA ALA A 189 -4.04 -18.68 -0.99
C ALA A 189 -5.44 -18.39 -1.56
N PRO A 190 -5.62 -18.09 -2.87
CA PRO A 190 -6.93 -17.94 -3.49
C PRO A 190 -7.90 -19.11 -3.28
N TRP A 191 -7.39 -20.35 -3.33
CA TRP A 191 -8.19 -21.55 -3.12
C TRP A 191 -8.66 -21.66 -1.67
N LEU A 192 -7.77 -21.39 -0.72
CA LEU A 192 -8.08 -21.42 0.71
C LEU A 192 -9.06 -20.31 1.13
N LEU A 193 -9.05 -19.19 0.40
CA LEU A 193 -9.90 -18.03 0.64
C LEU A 193 -11.21 -18.06 -0.16
N GLY A 194 -11.49 -19.16 -0.89
CA GLY A 194 -12.77 -19.34 -1.59
C GLY A 194 -12.93 -18.59 -2.92
N LEU A 195 -11.86 -17.97 -3.45
CA LEU A 195 -11.85 -17.28 -4.73
C LEU A 195 -10.72 -17.80 -5.64
N PRO A 196 -10.79 -19.07 -6.11
CA PRO A 196 -9.68 -19.72 -6.82
C PRO A 196 -9.24 -19.00 -8.09
N TRP A 197 -10.14 -18.29 -8.78
CA TRP A 197 -9.82 -17.49 -9.96
C TRP A 197 -8.82 -16.35 -9.68
N MET A 198 -8.73 -15.89 -8.43
CA MET A 198 -7.72 -14.91 -8.01
C MET A 198 -6.28 -15.45 -8.13
N MET A 199 -6.09 -16.78 -8.28
CA MET A 199 -4.78 -17.39 -8.58
C MET A 199 -4.14 -16.79 -9.83
N ILE A 200 -4.93 -16.47 -10.87
CA ILE A 200 -4.43 -15.88 -12.11
C ILE A 200 -3.76 -14.52 -11.81
N ALA A 201 -4.29 -13.77 -10.84
CA ALA A 201 -3.74 -12.49 -10.40
C ALA A 201 -2.30 -12.60 -9.86
N TYR A 202 -1.91 -13.78 -9.38
CA TYR A 202 -0.61 -14.06 -8.78
C TYR A 202 0.40 -14.76 -9.70
N LEU A 203 -0.02 -15.18 -10.91
CA LEU A 203 0.89 -15.83 -11.87
C LEU A 203 2.01 -14.90 -12.35
N PHE A 204 1.69 -13.65 -12.70
CA PHE A 204 2.72 -12.70 -13.12
C PHE A 204 3.72 -12.39 -11.97
N PRO A 205 3.29 -12.13 -10.72
CA PRO A 205 4.18 -12.08 -9.56
C PRO A 205 5.11 -13.28 -9.40
N LEU A 206 4.62 -14.49 -9.61
CA LEU A 206 5.46 -15.69 -9.58
C LEU A 206 6.48 -15.68 -10.71
N ILE A 207 6.03 -15.51 -11.95
CA ILE A 207 6.88 -15.55 -13.15
C ILE A 207 7.99 -14.52 -13.05
N ARG A 208 7.68 -13.27 -12.69
CA ARG A 208 8.69 -12.20 -12.56
C ARG A 208 9.70 -12.52 -11.47
N THR A 209 9.27 -13.11 -10.35
CA THR A 209 10.16 -13.46 -9.24
C THR A 209 11.09 -14.59 -9.63
N LEU A 210 10.59 -15.65 -10.26
CA LEU A 210 11.43 -16.74 -10.77
C LEU A 210 12.44 -16.23 -11.82
N ALA A 211 12.01 -15.32 -12.69
CA ALA A 211 12.83 -14.79 -13.78
C ALA A 211 13.93 -13.82 -13.30
N PHE A 212 13.67 -13.00 -12.28
CA PHE A 212 14.54 -11.86 -11.94
C PHE A 212 15.09 -11.83 -10.51
N ALA A 213 14.60 -12.63 -9.57
CA ALA A 213 15.16 -12.64 -8.21
C ALA A 213 16.65 -13.00 -8.23
N GLY A 214 17.48 -12.23 -7.52
CA GLY A 214 18.94 -12.39 -7.52
C GLY A 214 19.66 -11.75 -8.72
N LYS A 215 18.94 -11.18 -9.69
CA LYS A 215 19.55 -10.49 -10.85
C LYS A 215 19.74 -8.99 -10.58
N THR A 216 20.72 -8.40 -11.26
CA THR A 216 20.92 -6.95 -11.26
C THR A 216 19.99 -6.28 -12.27
N LEU A 217 19.04 -5.50 -11.77
CA LEU A 217 18.14 -4.70 -12.61
C LEU A 217 18.27 -3.21 -12.33
N ARG A 218 18.03 -2.39 -13.35
CA ARG A 218 17.94 -0.93 -13.20
C ARG A 218 16.65 -0.55 -12.46
N PRO A 219 16.66 0.46 -11.57
CA PRO A 219 15.47 0.90 -10.85
C PRO A 219 14.23 1.17 -11.72
N MET A 220 14.42 1.84 -12.86
CA MET A 220 13.38 2.08 -13.86
C MET A 220 12.69 0.79 -14.33
N LYS A 221 13.48 -0.26 -14.62
CA LYS A 221 12.96 -1.54 -15.11
C LYS A 221 12.15 -2.25 -14.03
N VAL A 222 12.62 -2.21 -12.77
CA VAL A 222 11.84 -2.76 -11.64
C VAL A 222 10.55 -1.98 -11.46
N GLY A 223 10.59 -0.64 -11.52
CA GLY A 223 9.39 0.19 -11.44
C GLY A 223 8.35 -0.15 -12.51
N ILE A 224 8.76 -0.32 -13.77
CA ILE A 224 7.87 -0.73 -14.87
C ILE A 224 7.27 -2.11 -14.60
N ILE A 225 8.07 -3.10 -14.17
CA ILE A 225 7.59 -4.44 -13.83
C ILE A 225 6.54 -4.40 -12.71
N GLU A 226 6.77 -3.60 -11.67
CA GLU A 226 5.83 -3.44 -10.56
C GLU A 226 4.54 -2.75 -11.00
N ILE A 227 4.62 -1.74 -11.88
CA ILE A 227 3.43 -1.07 -12.43
C ILE A 227 2.60 -2.05 -13.25
N ILE A 228 3.23 -2.80 -14.17
CA ILE A 228 2.54 -3.81 -14.98
C ILE A 228 1.87 -4.84 -14.08
N GLY A 229 2.58 -5.36 -13.07
CA GLY A 229 2.02 -6.32 -12.11
C GLY A 229 0.87 -5.74 -11.30
N SER A 230 0.96 -4.48 -10.87
CA SER A 230 -0.09 -3.82 -10.10
C SER A 230 -1.35 -3.58 -10.93
N VAL A 231 -1.20 -3.16 -12.19
CA VAL A 231 -2.33 -2.97 -13.12
C VAL A 231 -2.98 -4.32 -13.44
N GLN A 232 -2.18 -5.34 -13.74
CA GLN A 232 -2.70 -6.68 -14.02
C GLN A 232 -3.42 -7.28 -12.80
N PHE A 233 -2.86 -7.12 -11.59
CA PHE A 233 -3.52 -7.55 -10.36
C PHE A 233 -4.83 -6.80 -10.13
N LEU A 234 -4.84 -5.46 -10.30
CA LEU A 234 -6.03 -4.63 -10.16
C LEU A 234 -7.15 -5.09 -11.10
N LEU A 235 -6.86 -5.24 -12.39
CA LEU A 235 -7.86 -5.62 -13.40
C LEU A 235 -8.45 -7.00 -13.13
N LEU A 236 -7.61 -7.98 -12.77
CA LEU A 236 -8.10 -9.33 -12.46
C LEU A 236 -8.83 -9.38 -11.12
N ALA A 237 -8.41 -8.59 -10.12
CA ALA A 237 -9.12 -8.52 -8.86
C ALA A 237 -10.54 -7.96 -9.07
N ILE A 238 -10.69 -6.85 -9.81
CA ILE A 238 -12.00 -6.28 -10.13
C ILE A 238 -12.86 -7.26 -10.94
N ALA A 239 -12.27 -8.08 -11.81
CA ALA A 239 -13.02 -9.06 -12.59
C ALA A 239 -13.50 -10.27 -11.77
N VAL A 240 -12.89 -10.53 -10.62
CA VAL A 240 -13.19 -11.70 -9.77
C VAL A 240 -14.10 -11.34 -8.59
N PHE A 241 -13.98 -10.12 -8.06
CA PHE A 241 -14.87 -9.59 -7.03
C PHE A 241 -16.22 -9.20 -7.61
#